data_AF-A0A951F3J7-F1
#
_entry.id   AF-A0A951F3J7-F1
#
_cell.length_a   1.000
_cell.length_b   1.000
_cell.length_c   1.000
_cell.angle_alpha   90.00
_cell.angle_beta   90.00
_cell.angle_gamma   90.00
#
_symmetry.space_group_name_H-M   'P 1'
#
loop_
_entity.id
_entity.type
_entity.pdbx_description
1 polymer ?
#
loop_
_entity_poly.entity_id
_entity_poly.type
_entity_poly.pdbx_seq_one_letter_code
_entity_poly.pdbx_strand_id
1 'polypeptide(L)'
;MTYYIYRAGQQSGPFSLSDLQNMLASGQLSPQDYARTHDSQSWVPVSQIVNAAAAPPPVPPPGYAAPAAYGAATVPAAANFYPIPPNFHWGLVLLLSVVTCGIFTWVWLFVEASFVKRIDRGSNAILFYAIALACFVTGGAISGASHQQGLEGLGTIVGFVLLLVGHYNIKSSLETHYNREEPINLRLSGVMVFFFAVFYYQYHFTRIANWRRTGVLI
;
A
#
# COMPACT_ATOMS: atom_id res chain seq x y z
N MET A 1 -33.14 -3.23 -2.29
CA MET A 1 -32.12 -3.87 -1.43
C MET A 1 -32.70 -5.18 -0.91
N THR A 2 -31.98 -6.29 -1.08
CA THR A 2 -32.39 -7.62 -0.62
C THR A 2 -31.47 -8.10 0.50
N TYR A 3 -32.07 -8.78 1.47
CA TYR A 3 -31.44 -9.19 2.72
C TYR A 3 -31.55 -10.71 2.91
N TYR A 4 -30.51 -11.30 3.50
CA TYR A 4 -30.50 -12.70 3.91
C TYR A 4 -30.40 -12.77 5.43
N ILE A 5 -31.17 -13.66 6.05
CA ILE A 5 -31.18 -13.91 7.49
C ILE A 5 -30.46 -15.22 7.79
N TYR A 6 -29.76 -15.28 8.93
CA TYR A 6 -29.16 -16.51 9.44
C TYR A 6 -29.74 -16.82 10.81
N ARG A 7 -30.43 -17.96 10.91
CA ARG A 7 -31.09 -18.38 12.14
C ARG A 7 -31.09 -19.89 12.27
N ALA A 8 -30.80 -20.38 13.47
CA ALA A 8 -30.85 -21.81 13.80
C ALA A 8 -30.07 -22.72 12.82
N GLY A 9 -28.96 -22.20 12.27
CA GLY A 9 -28.10 -22.92 11.33
C GLY A 9 -28.58 -22.94 9.87
N GLN A 10 -29.69 -22.28 9.54
CA GLN A 10 -30.23 -22.19 8.18
C GLN A 10 -30.20 -20.74 7.68
N GLN A 11 -29.73 -20.55 6.45
CA GLN A 11 -29.79 -19.27 5.76
C GLN A 11 -31.11 -19.18 4.99
N SER A 12 -31.86 -18.10 5.17
CA SER A 12 -33.11 -17.85 4.43
C SER A 12 -33.05 -16.50 3.72
N GLY A 13 -33.59 -16.42 2.51
CA GLY A 13 -33.67 -15.20 1.72
C GLY A 13 -33.87 -15.50 0.23
N PRO A 14 -34.03 -14.45 -0.61
CA PRO A 14 -33.91 -13.02 -0.31
C PRO A 14 -35.20 -12.37 0.24
N PHE A 15 -35.08 -11.55 1.28
CA PHE A 15 -36.17 -10.75 1.86
C PHE A 15 -35.99 -9.25 1.56
N SER A 16 -37.08 -8.49 1.45
CA SER A 16 -37.01 -7.03 1.33
C SER A 16 -36.93 -6.36 2.72
N LEU A 17 -36.59 -5.07 2.75
CA LEU A 17 -36.54 -4.30 4.02
C LEU A 17 -37.92 -4.25 4.71
N SER A 18 -38.98 -4.09 3.94
CA SER A 18 -40.36 -4.14 4.45
C SER A 18 -40.72 -5.50 5.02
N ASP A 19 -40.23 -6.60 4.41
CA ASP A 19 -40.45 -7.95 4.94
C ASP A 19 -39.73 -8.14 6.28
N LEU A 20 -38.48 -7.65 6.41
CA LEU A 20 -37.76 -7.69 7.68
C LEU A 20 -38.46 -6.88 8.78
N GLN A 21 -38.98 -5.70 8.45
CA GLN A 21 -39.74 -4.88 9.41
C GLN A 21 -41.03 -5.57 9.84
N ASN A 22 -41.76 -6.19 8.92
CA ASN A 22 -42.97 -6.96 9.22
C ASN A 22 -42.67 -8.22 10.04
N MET A 23 -41.56 -8.92 9.75
CA MET A 23 -41.12 -10.11 10.49
C MET A 23 -40.61 -9.76 11.89
N LEU A 24 -40.00 -8.58 12.08
CA LEU A 24 -39.64 -8.06 13.39
C LEU A 24 -40.89 -7.67 14.20
N ALA A 25 -41.86 -7.00 13.55
CA ALA A 25 -43.12 -6.59 14.18
C ALA A 25 -44.02 -7.78 14.55
N SER A 26 -43.98 -8.88 13.78
CA SER A 26 -44.73 -10.10 14.04
C SER A 26 -44.07 -11.01 15.10
N GLY A 27 -42.92 -10.61 15.67
CA GLY A 27 -42.14 -11.42 16.61
C GLY A 27 -41.47 -12.64 15.96
N GLN A 28 -41.55 -12.76 14.64
CA GLN A 28 -40.87 -13.81 13.89
C GLN A 28 -39.37 -13.56 13.79
N LEU A 29 -38.86 -12.34 13.96
CA LEU A 29 -37.42 -12.03 14.02
C LEU A 29 -37.03 -11.43 15.37
N SER A 30 -35.88 -11.83 15.91
CA SER A 30 -35.31 -11.21 17.10
C SER A 30 -34.46 -10.00 16.67
N PRO A 31 -34.47 -8.88 17.43
CA PRO A 31 -33.59 -7.74 17.18
C PRO A 31 -32.09 -8.10 17.17
N GLN A 32 -31.72 -9.22 17.81
CA GLN A 32 -30.34 -9.71 17.86
C GLN A 32 -29.99 -10.71 16.75
N ASP A 33 -30.96 -11.13 15.93
CA ASP A 33 -30.68 -12.05 14.84
C ASP A 33 -29.80 -11.39 13.78
N TYR A 34 -28.98 -12.21 13.13
CA TYR A 34 -28.03 -11.76 12.14
C TYR A 34 -28.67 -11.70 10.75
N ALA A 35 -28.54 -10.54 10.10
CA ALA A 35 -28.89 -10.33 8.71
C ALA A 35 -27.71 -9.73 7.94
N ARG A 36 -27.61 -10.07 6.67
CA ARG A 36 -26.65 -9.48 5.74
C ARG A 36 -27.37 -8.90 4.53
N THR A 37 -26.82 -7.83 3.97
CA THR A 37 -27.24 -7.31 2.68
C THR A 37 -26.57 -8.09 1.55
N HIS A 38 -27.15 -8.09 0.36
CA HIS A 38 -26.54 -8.75 -0.81
C HIS A 38 -25.16 -8.17 -1.19
N ASP A 39 -24.93 -6.89 -0.89
CA ASP A 39 -23.72 -6.13 -1.19
C ASP A 39 -22.65 -6.17 -0.07
N SER A 40 -22.98 -6.71 1.12
CA SER A 40 -22.06 -6.81 2.26
C SER A 40 -21.84 -8.26 2.73
N GLN A 41 -20.59 -8.61 3.00
CA GLN A 41 -20.20 -9.90 3.59
C GLN A 41 -20.29 -9.90 5.13
N SER A 42 -20.61 -8.78 5.77
CA SER A 42 -20.74 -8.70 7.23
C SER A 42 -22.17 -9.02 7.68
N TRP A 43 -22.28 -9.95 8.64
CA TRP A 43 -23.52 -10.23 9.36
C TRP A 43 -23.73 -9.19 10.45
N VAL A 44 -24.82 -8.43 10.35
CA VAL A 44 -25.16 -7.31 11.22
C VAL A 44 -26.50 -7.60 11.91
N PRO A 45 -26.71 -7.18 13.18
CA PRO A 45 -27.99 -7.36 13.84
C PRO A 45 -29.14 -6.69 13.07
N VAL A 46 -30.28 -7.37 12.96
CA VAL A 46 -31.48 -6.85 12.27
C VAL A 46 -31.90 -5.48 12.82
N SER A 47 -31.72 -5.23 14.12
CA SER A 47 -32.03 -3.94 14.75
C SER A 47 -31.22 -2.76 14.19
N GLN A 48 -29.95 -2.97 13.83
CA GLN A 48 -29.11 -1.93 13.24
C GLN A 48 -29.56 -1.60 11.82
N ILE A 49 -29.99 -2.60 11.05
CA ILE A 49 -30.46 -2.41 9.66
C ILE A 49 -31.77 -1.63 9.65
N VAL A 50 -32.73 -1.99 10.51
CA VAL A 50 -34.03 -1.33 10.59
C VAL A 50 -33.89 0.10 11.11
N ASN A 51 -33.04 0.32 12.12
CA ASN A 51 -32.81 1.65 12.69
C ASN A 51 -32.02 2.57 11.73
N ALA A 52 -31.06 2.03 10.99
CA ALA A 52 -30.33 2.78 9.96
C ALA A 52 -31.24 3.23 8.80
N ALA A 53 -32.29 2.45 8.48
CA ALA A 53 -33.28 2.82 7.48
C ALA A 53 -34.35 3.80 7.99
N ALA A 54 -34.57 3.87 9.31
CA ALA A 54 -35.54 4.77 9.94
C ALA A 54 -34.95 6.16 10.28
N ALA A 55 -33.62 6.33 10.21
CA ALA A 55 -32.98 7.61 10.44
C ALA A 55 -33.17 8.54 9.23
N PRO A 56 -33.73 9.76 9.40
CA PRO A 56 -33.65 10.80 8.37
C PRO A 56 -32.19 11.09 8.04
N PRO A 57 -31.85 11.45 6.79
CA PRO A 57 -30.49 11.85 6.46
C PRO A 57 -30.06 13.00 7.39
N PRO A 58 -28.92 12.88 8.10
CA PRO A 58 -28.46 13.96 8.95
C PRO A 58 -28.16 15.16 8.05
N VAL A 59 -28.89 16.27 8.27
CA VAL A 59 -28.59 17.56 7.68
C VAL A 59 -27.17 17.95 8.10
N PRO A 60 -26.22 18.14 7.16
CA PRO A 60 -24.84 18.46 7.50
C PRO A 60 -24.76 19.85 8.13
N PRO A 61 -24.12 20.02 9.31
CA PRO A 61 -23.80 21.33 9.84
C PRO A 61 -22.87 22.08 8.87
N PRO A 62 -23.12 23.37 8.58
CA PRO A 62 -22.22 24.15 7.74
C PRO A 62 -20.90 24.38 8.49
N GLY A 63 -19.79 23.88 7.95
CA GLY A 63 -18.46 24.39 8.29
C GLY A 63 -17.47 23.46 8.99
N TYR A 64 -17.73 22.15 9.11
CA TYR A 64 -16.69 21.21 9.53
C TYR A 64 -16.35 20.27 8.39
N ALA A 65 -15.21 20.54 7.71
CA ALA A 65 -14.56 19.55 6.87
C ALA A 65 -14.14 18.39 7.78
N ALA A 66 -14.89 17.30 7.73
CA ALA A 66 -14.52 16.07 8.40
C ALA A 66 -13.18 15.58 7.80
N PRO A 67 -12.18 15.18 8.62
CA PRO A 67 -11.00 14.53 8.09
C PRO A 67 -11.46 13.29 7.34
N ALA A 68 -10.98 13.16 6.09
CA ALA A 68 -11.34 12.06 5.20
C ALA A 68 -11.22 10.73 5.96
N ALA A 69 -12.37 10.13 6.26
CA ALA A 69 -12.41 8.76 6.73
C ALA A 69 -11.71 7.92 5.67
N TYR A 70 -10.69 7.19 6.10
CA TYR A 70 -9.98 6.14 5.38
C TYR A 70 -10.96 4.98 5.12
N GLY A 71 -11.98 5.26 4.30
CA GLY A 71 -12.94 4.29 3.83
C GLY A 71 -12.25 3.33 2.88
N ALA A 72 -12.54 2.04 3.06
CA ALA A 72 -12.10 0.94 2.21
C ALA A 72 -12.03 1.39 0.75
N ALA A 73 -10.80 1.53 0.24
CA ALA A 73 -10.57 1.82 -1.15
C ALA A 73 -11.15 0.65 -1.94
N THR A 74 -12.30 0.88 -2.60
CA THR A 74 -12.73 0.04 -3.70
C THR A 74 -11.55 0.00 -4.67
N VAL A 75 -10.94 -1.18 -4.82
CA VAL A 75 -9.81 -1.35 -5.72
C VAL A 75 -10.27 -0.86 -7.09
N PRO A 76 -9.71 0.25 -7.64
CA PRO A 76 -10.17 0.76 -8.91
C PRO A 76 -9.95 -0.33 -9.96
N ALA A 77 -10.87 -0.48 -10.91
CA ALA A 77 -10.72 -1.40 -12.05
C ALA A 77 -9.41 -1.14 -12.85
N ALA A 78 -8.74 0.00 -12.64
CA ALA A 78 -7.41 0.33 -13.13
C ALA A 78 -6.27 -0.53 -12.54
N ALA A 79 -6.45 -1.18 -11.39
CA ALA A 79 -5.42 -1.96 -10.70
C ALA A 79 -4.89 -3.17 -11.49
N ASN A 80 -5.57 -3.59 -12.57
CA ASN A 80 -5.16 -4.67 -13.46
C ASN A 80 -4.21 -4.22 -14.60
N PHE A 81 -4.04 -2.92 -14.85
CA PHE A 81 -3.20 -2.42 -15.95
C PHE A 81 -1.73 -2.18 -15.55
N TYR A 82 -1.45 -2.12 -14.24
CA TYR A 82 -0.11 -1.85 -13.72
C TYR A 82 0.60 -3.14 -13.28
N PRO A 83 1.93 -3.20 -13.41
CA PRO A 83 2.68 -4.34 -12.90
C PRO A 83 2.49 -4.46 -11.39
N ILE A 84 2.38 -5.71 -10.91
CA ILE A 84 2.30 -5.99 -9.47
C ILE A 84 3.66 -5.66 -8.83
N PRO A 85 3.69 -4.93 -7.69
CA PRO A 85 4.94 -4.67 -6.97
C PRO A 85 5.65 -5.95 -6.53
N PRO A 86 6.99 -5.93 -6.43
CA PRO A 86 7.76 -7.08 -5.97
C PRO A 86 7.30 -7.47 -4.56
N ASN A 87 6.80 -8.69 -4.40
CA ASN A 87 6.11 -9.16 -3.20
C ASN A 87 7.00 -9.96 -2.24
N PHE A 88 8.28 -9.59 -2.14
CA PHE A 88 9.25 -10.28 -1.29
C PHE A 88 9.19 -9.79 0.15
N HIS A 89 9.27 -10.68 1.15
CA HIS A 89 9.21 -10.24 2.54
C HIS A 89 10.45 -9.39 2.88
N TRP A 90 10.26 -8.20 3.46
CA TRP A 90 11.36 -7.27 3.77
C TRP A 90 12.44 -7.92 4.65
N GLY A 91 12.04 -8.80 5.58
CA GLY A 91 12.97 -9.54 6.45
C GLY A 91 13.85 -10.54 5.70
N LEU A 92 13.35 -11.11 4.60
CA LEU A 92 14.18 -11.96 3.73
C LEU A 92 15.16 -11.13 2.92
N VAL A 93 14.75 -9.95 2.44
CA VAL A 93 15.67 -9.01 1.78
C VAL A 93 16.78 -8.62 2.75
N LEU A 94 16.44 -8.26 3.99
CA LEU A 94 17.42 -7.98 5.04
C LEU A 94 18.36 -9.17 5.30
N LEU A 95 17.80 -10.37 5.48
CA LEU A 95 18.58 -11.59 5.72
C LEU A 95 19.55 -11.86 4.58
N LEU A 96 19.09 -11.82 3.33
CA LEU A 96 19.92 -12.02 2.15
C LEU A 96 20.96 -10.91 2.01
N SER A 97 20.61 -9.66 2.31
CA SER A 97 21.56 -8.55 2.36
C SER A 97 22.67 -8.80 3.38
N VAL A 98 22.37 -9.33 4.57
CA VAL A 98 23.40 -9.66 5.58
C VAL A 98 24.26 -10.84 5.12
N VAL A 99 23.64 -11.92 4.65
CA VAL A 99 24.33 -13.15 4.22
C VAL A 99 25.24 -12.91 3.00
N THR A 100 24.88 -11.97 2.13
CA THR A 100 25.67 -11.59 0.94
C THR A 100 26.56 -10.37 1.16
N CYS A 101 26.77 -9.95 2.41
CA CYS A 101 27.58 -8.79 2.78
C CYS A 101 27.19 -7.49 2.02
N GLY A 102 25.90 -7.28 1.78
CA GLY A 102 25.33 -6.09 1.15
C GLY A 102 25.25 -6.13 -0.38
N ILE A 103 25.82 -7.16 -1.04
CA ILE A 103 25.73 -7.31 -2.50
C ILE A 103 24.26 -7.43 -2.94
N PHE A 104 23.47 -8.20 -2.20
CA PHE A 104 22.04 -8.35 -2.51
C PHE A 104 21.27 -7.04 -2.39
N THR A 105 21.66 -6.13 -1.48
CA THR A 105 21.03 -4.80 -1.37
C THR A 105 21.16 -4.02 -2.68
N TRP A 106 22.32 -4.07 -3.33
CA TRP A 106 22.53 -3.41 -4.63
C TRP A 106 21.65 -4.00 -5.72
N VAL A 107 21.60 -5.34 -5.82
CA VAL A 107 20.73 -6.02 -6.78
C VAL A 107 19.27 -5.64 -6.55
N TRP A 108 18.81 -5.69 -5.29
CA TRP A 108 17.43 -5.37 -4.93
C TRP A 108 17.06 -3.92 -5.25
N LEU A 109 17.97 -2.99 -4.99
CA LEU A 109 17.82 -1.57 -5.29
C LEU A 109 17.59 -1.31 -6.80
N PHE A 110 18.22 -2.08 -7.70
CA PHE A 110 17.91 -2.04 -9.13
C PHE A 110 16.58 -2.71 -9.49
N VAL A 111 16.18 -3.78 -8.79
CA VAL A 111 14.88 -4.42 -8.98
C VAL A 111 13.75 -3.44 -8.64
N GLU A 112 13.84 -2.75 -7.50
CA GLU A 112 12.88 -1.72 -7.09
C GLU A 112 12.83 -0.56 -8.07
N ALA A 113 13.99 -0.05 -8.51
CA ALA A 113 14.05 1.02 -9.51
C ALA A 113 13.46 0.60 -10.86
N SER A 114 13.68 -0.64 -11.28
CA SER A 114 13.14 -1.19 -12.53
C SER A 114 11.62 -1.31 -12.48
N PHE A 115 11.09 -1.73 -11.33
CA PHE A 115 9.66 -1.72 -11.08
C PHE A 115 9.08 -0.30 -11.16
N VAL A 116 9.69 0.66 -10.47
CA VAL A 116 9.25 2.07 -10.48
C VAL A 116 9.31 2.65 -11.90
N LYS A 117 10.36 2.35 -12.67
CA LYS A 117 10.49 2.81 -14.08
C LYS A 117 9.36 2.29 -14.99
N ARG A 118 8.79 1.13 -14.67
CA ARG A 118 7.65 0.56 -15.42
C ARG A 118 6.33 1.26 -15.10
N ILE A 119 6.21 1.79 -13.88
CA ILE A 119 5.03 2.54 -13.42
C ILE A 119 5.13 4.00 -13.85
N ASP A 120 6.27 4.62 -13.57
CA ASP A 120 6.60 5.99 -13.93
C ASP A 120 7.82 6.00 -14.84
N ARG A 121 7.58 6.11 -16.15
CA ARG A 121 8.66 6.20 -17.15
C ARG A 121 9.53 7.45 -16.97
N GLY A 122 9.06 8.47 -16.26
CA GLY A 122 9.83 9.68 -15.91
C GLY A 122 10.86 9.46 -14.81
N SER A 123 10.79 8.36 -14.05
CA SER A 123 11.75 8.07 -13.00
C SER A 123 13.16 7.86 -13.54
N ASN A 124 14.15 8.54 -12.95
CA ASN A 124 15.56 8.44 -13.31
C ASN A 124 16.37 7.64 -12.27
N ALA A 125 15.70 6.95 -11.35
CA ALA A 125 16.34 6.22 -10.25
C ALA A 125 17.38 5.19 -10.73
N ILE A 126 17.10 4.43 -11.79
CA ILE A 126 18.04 3.44 -12.35
C ILE A 126 19.36 4.11 -12.76
N LEU A 127 19.28 5.28 -13.40
CA LEU A 127 20.47 6.02 -13.85
C LEU A 127 21.27 6.52 -12.66
N PHE A 128 20.62 7.11 -11.65
CA PHE A 128 21.30 7.55 -10.43
C PHE A 128 22.00 6.38 -9.71
N TYR A 129 21.35 5.23 -9.63
CA TYR A 129 21.92 4.03 -9.00
C TYR A 129 23.06 3.42 -9.81
N ALA A 130 22.98 3.41 -11.14
CA ALA A 130 24.07 2.94 -11.99
C ALA A 130 25.33 3.81 -11.84
N ILE A 131 25.16 5.13 -11.83
CA ILE A 131 26.29 6.07 -11.62
C ILE A 131 26.82 5.94 -10.19
N ALA A 132 25.95 5.86 -9.18
CA ALA A 132 26.37 5.65 -7.80
C ALA A 132 27.20 4.37 -7.64
N LEU A 133 26.74 3.24 -8.20
CA LEU A 133 27.48 1.98 -8.18
C LEU A 133 28.86 2.13 -8.84
N ALA A 134 28.94 2.80 -10.00
CA ALA A 134 30.21 3.06 -10.65
C ALA A 134 31.15 3.90 -9.76
N CYS A 135 30.64 4.92 -9.07
CA CYS A 135 31.42 5.72 -8.11
C CYS A 135 31.93 4.88 -6.92
N PHE A 136 31.13 3.96 -6.37
CA PHE A 136 31.56 3.08 -5.28
C PHE A 136 32.60 2.05 -5.74
N VAL A 137 32.42 1.45 -6.92
CA VAL A 137 33.37 0.47 -7.47
C VAL A 137 34.71 1.13 -7.81
N THR A 138 34.68 2.28 -8.48
CA THR A 138 35.91 3.02 -8.81
C THR A 138 36.59 3.58 -7.57
N GLY A 139 35.85 4.16 -6.62
CA GLY A 139 36.41 4.62 -5.35
C GLY A 139 37.07 3.49 -4.55
N GLY A 140 36.42 2.32 -4.46
CA GLY A 140 36.98 1.15 -3.80
C GLY A 140 38.23 0.60 -4.49
N ALA A 141 38.23 0.49 -5.81
CA ALA A 141 39.38 0.02 -6.58
C ALA A 141 40.60 0.96 -6.46
N ILE A 142 40.38 2.27 -6.48
CA ILE A 142 41.45 3.28 -6.33
C ILE A 142 42.02 3.21 -4.90
N SER A 143 41.18 3.07 -3.87
CA SER A 143 41.63 2.95 -2.47
C SER A 143 42.51 1.73 -2.18
N GLY A 144 42.33 0.64 -2.93
CA GLY A 144 43.18 -0.55 -2.83
C GLY A 144 44.51 -0.42 -3.57
N ALA A 145 44.64 0.52 -4.50
CA ALA A 145 45.77 0.67 -5.41
C ALA A 145 46.64 1.92 -5.13
N SER A 146 46.08 2.97 -4.54
CA SER A 146 46.77 4.22 -4.24
C SER A 146 46.52 4.69 -2.81
N HIS A 147 47.55 5.21 -2.14
CA HIS A 147 47.43 5.80 -0.80
C HIS A 147 46.98 7.28 -0.82
N GLN A 148 46.35 7.75 -1.90
CA GLN A 148 46.03 9.17 -2.10
C GLN A 148 44.65 9.52 -1.51
N GLN A 149 44.62 9.71 -0.19
CA GLN A 149 43.42 9.81 0.66
C GLN A 149 42.43 10.95 0.32
N GLY A 150 42.79 11.90 -0.56
CA GLY A 150 41.98 13.11 -0.82
C GLY A 150 40.97 13.01 -1.97
N LEU A 151 41.33 12.39 -3.09
CA LEU A 151 40.47 12.32 -4.29
C LEU A 151 39.42 11.19 -4.21
N GLU A 152 39.76 10.11 -3.49
CA GLU A 152 38.89 8.94 -3.30
C GLU A 152 37.62 9.30 -2.52
N GLY A 153 37.77 10.08 -1.44
CA GLY A 153 36.64 10.48 -0.60
C GLY A 153 35.57 11.28 -1.36
N LEU A 154 35.98 12.11 -2.32
CA LEU A 154 35.05 12.90 -3.13
C LEU A 154 34.18 12.01 -4.02
N GLY A 155 34.76 11.00 -4.67
CA GLY A 155 34.02 10.06 -5.52
C GLY A 155 32.98 9.27 -4.72
N THR A 156 33.36 8.79 -3.53
CA THR A 156 32.43 8.08 -2.63
C THR A 156 31.31 8.99 -2.13
N ILE A 157 31.59 10.24 -1.78
CA ILE A 157 30.58 11.23 -1.36
C ILE A 157 29.60 11.49 -2.51
N VAL A 158 30.09 11.72 -3.73
CA VAL A 158 29.23 11.92 -4.91
C VAL A 158 28.35 10.69 -5.15
N GLY A 159 28.92 9.48 -5.06
CA GLY A 159 28.17 8.23 -5.15
C GLY A 159 27.05 8.14 -4.10
N PHE A 160 27.32 8.53 -2.86
CA PHE A 160 26.32 8.55 -1.78
C PHE A 160 25.21 9.58 -2.02
N VAL A 161 25.56 10.79 -2.49
CA VAL A 161 24.58 11.83 -2.85
C VAL A 161 23.67 11.35 -3.97
N LEU A 162 24.23 10.76 -5.03
CA LEU A 162 23.43 10.21 -6.15
C LEU A 162 22.50 9.08 -5.69
N LEU A 163 22.98 8.23 -4.79
CA LEU A 163 22.18 7.18 -4.18
C LEU A 163 20.99 7.77 -3.40
N LEU A 164 21.20 8.81 -2.59
CA LEU A 164 20.10 9.52 -1.91
C LEU A 164 19.12 10.17 -2.91
N VAL A 165 19.62 10.83 -3.95
CA VAL A 165 18.77 11.41 -5.00
C VAL A 165 17.91 10.34 -5.68
N GLY A 166 18.49 9.17 -5.97
CA GLY A 166 17.76 8.02 -6.50
C GLY A 166 16.65 7.54 -5.57
N HIS A 167 16.92 7.47 -4.27
CA HIS A 167 15.91 7.11 -3.27
C HIS A 167 14.75 8.11 -3.25
N TYR A 168 15.02 9.41 -3.16
CA TYR A 168 13.95 10.42 -3.16
C TYR A 168 13.22 10.52 -4.50
N ASN A 169 13.87 10.16 -5.62
CA ASN A 169 13.20 10.04 -6.91
C ASN A 169 12.16 8.91 -6.89
N ILE A 170 12.51 7.71 -6.38
CA ILE A 170 11.55 6.61 -6.18
C ILE A 170 10.40 7.07 -5.29
N LYS A 171 10.69 7.71 -4.15
CA LYS A 171 9.66 8.22 -3.23
C LYS A 171 8.65 9.10 -3.97
N SER A 172 9.13 10.08 -4.72
CA SER A 172 8.30 11.03 -5.46
C SER A 172 7.44 10.33 -6.52
N SER A 173 8.01 9.39 -7.27
CA SER A 173 7.28 8.61 -8.28
C SER A 173 6.19 7.74 -7.65
N LEU A 174 6.49 7.08 -6.52
CA LEU A 174 5.52 6.25 -5.80
C LEU A 174 4.37 7.08 -5.24
N GLU A 175 4.66 8.19 -4.55
CA GLU A 175 3.62 9.07 -4.03
C GLU A 175 2.79 9.70 -5.16
N THR A 176 3.38 10.01 -6.30
CA THR A 176 2.62 10.55 -7.43
C THR A 176 1.68 9.49 -8.01
N HIS A 177 2.19 8.31 -8.31
CA HIS A 177 1.41 7.23 -8.92
C HIS A 177 0.28 6.74 -8.00
N TYR A 178 0.61 6.40 -6.75
CA TYR A 178 -0.34 5.85 -5.76
C TYR A 178 -1.22 6.92 -5.08
N ASN A 179 -1.19 8.17 -5.55
CA ASN A 179 -2.16 9.20 -5.16
C ASN A 179 -2.95 9.75 -6.35
N ARG A 180 -2.40 9.68 -7.57
CA ARG A 180 -3.07 10.17 -8.78
C ARG A 180 -3.77 9.07 -9.58
N GLU A 181 -3.09 7.95 -9.80
CA GLU A 181 -3.58 6.86 -10.66
C GLU A 181 -4.32 5.80 -9.82
N GLU A 182 -3.79 5.50 -8.63
CA GLU A 182 -4.41 4.58 -7.69
C GLU A 182 -4.52 5.24 -6.32
N PRO A 183 -5.62 5.95 -6.00
CA PRO A 183 -5.69 6.85 -4.85
C PRO A 183 -5.78 6.11 -3.51
N ILE A 184 -4.69 5.48 -3.10
CA ILE A 184 -4.54 4.79 -1.81
C ILE A 184 -3.96 5.70 -0.73
N ASN A 185 -3.81 7.00 -1.01
CA ASN A 185 -3.25 8.01 -0.10
C ASN A 185 -1.88 7.58 0.47
N LEU A 186 -1.00 7.07 -0.41
CA LEU A 186 0.34 6.66 -0.03
C LEU A 186 1.17 7.87 0.42
N ARG A 187 1.69 7.80 1.66
CA ARG A 187 2.63 8.77 2.21
C ARG A 187 3.86 8.06 2.73
N LEU A 188 5.03 8.46 2.26
CA LEU A 188 6.31 7.87 2.63
C LEU A 188 7.08 8.84 3.53
N SER A 189 7.63 8.33 4.65
CA SER A 189 8.47 9.13 5.54
C SER A 189 9.82 9.43 4.89
N GLY A 190 10.20 10.71 4.81
CA GLY A 190 11.50 11.13 4.29
C GLY A 190 12.68 10.63 5.14
N VAL A 191 12.52 10.53 6.45
CA VAL A 191 13.56 10.03 7.36
C VAL A 191 13.78 8.53 7.17
N MET A 192 12.70 7.76 7.03
CA MET A 192 12.81 6.32 6.77
C MET A 192 13.43 6.04 5.41
N VAL A 193 13.16 6.88 4.41
CA VAL A 193 13.83 6.82 3.11
C VAL A 193 15.33 7.13 3.24
N PHE A 194 15.72 8.12 4.05
CA PHE A 194 17.13 8.44 4.21
C PHE A 194 17.96 7.28 4.78
N PHE A 195 17.47 6.61 5.82
CA PHE A 195 18.22 5.55 6.51
C PHE A 195 17.95 4.14 5.98
N PHE A 196 16.73 3.86 5.52
CA PHE A 196 16.25 2.50 5.29
C PHE A 196 15.52 2.34 3.96
N ALA A 197 15.81 3.16 2.95
CA ALA A 197 15.06 3.21 1.69
C ALA A 197 14.69 1.83 1.12
N VAL A 198 15.66 0.96 0.90
CA VAL A 198 15.45 -0.35 0.25
C VAL A 198 14.45 -1.20 1.03
N PHE A 199 14.66 -1.39 2.33
CA PHE A 199 13.74 -2.21 3.15
C PHE A 199 12.39 -1.53 3.36
N TYR A 200 12.40 -0.19 3.47
CA TYR A 200 11.21 0.61 3.66
C TYR A 200 10.29 0.56 2.44
N TYR A 201 10.85 0.67 1.23
CA TYR A 201 10.11 0.47 -0.02
C TYR A 201 9.61 -0.95 -0.13
N GLN A 202 10.45 -1.95 0.16
CA GLN A 202 10.01 -3.33 0.10
C GLN A 202 8.84 -3.67 1.03
N TYR A 203 8.83 -3.10 2.24
CA TYR A 203 7.71 -3.19 3.16
C TYR A 203 6.42 -2.65 2.52
N HIS A 204 6.47 -1.45 1.95
CA HIS A 204 5.31 -0.84 1.30
C HIS A 204 4.89 -1.58 0.02
N PHE A 205 5.83 -2.10 -0.77
CA PHE A 205 5.53 -2.92 -1.94
C PHE A 205 4.81 -4.20 -1.60
N THR A 206 5.25 -4.90 -0.55
CA THR A 206 4.58 -6.10 -0.06
C THR A 206 3.16 -5.78 0.41
N ARG A 207 3.00 -4.68 1.14
CA ARG A 207 1.69 -4.20 1.59
C ARG A 207 0.75 -3.89 0.42
N ILE A 208 1.22 -3.15 -0.58
CA ILE A 208 0.45 -2.80 -1.77
C ILE A 208 0.13 -4.04 -2.60
N ALA A 209 1.07 -4.99 -2.74
CA ALA A 209 0.84 -6.25 -3.45
C ALA A 209 -0.26 -7.08 -2.77
N ASN A 210 -0.27 -7.14 -1.44
CA ASN A 210 -1.30 -7.82 -0.66
C ASN A 210 -2.66 -7.13 -0.79
N TRP A 211 -2.69 -5.80 -0.74
CA TRP A 211 -3.91 -5.02 -0.99
C TRP A 211 -4.50 -5.32 -2.37
N ARG A 212 -3.69 -5.33 -3.43
CA ARG A 212 -4.18 -5.67 -4.78
C ARG A 212 -4.73 -7.09 -4.89
N ARG A 213 -4.16 -8.04 -4.15
CA ARG A 213 -4.61 -9.45 -4.17
C ARG A 213 -5.86 -9.69 -3.34
N THR A 214 -6.00 -9.00 -2.21
CA THR A 214 -7.03 -9.31 -1.20
C THR A 214 -8.13 -8.26 -1.10
N GLY A 215 -7.91 -7.07 -1.66
CA GLY A 215 -8.77 -5.90 -1.47
C GLY A 215 -8.62 -5.23 -0.09
N VAL A 216 -7.80 -5.78 0.81
CA VAL A 216 -7.63 -5.28 2.18
C VAL A 216 -6.27 -4.60 2.34
N LEU A 217 -6.26 -3.35 2.77
CA LEU A 217 -5.04 -2.61 3.09
C LEU A 217 -4.71 -2.83 4.56
N ILE A 218 -3.76 -3.74 4.83
CA ILE A 218 -3.30 -4.14 6.17
C ILE A 218 -2.00 -3.46 6.54
#